data_AF-A0A7X6BFI4-F1
#
_entry.id   AF-A0A7X6BFI4-F1
#
_cell.length_a   1.000
_cell.length_b   1.000
_cell.length_c   1.000
_cell.angle_alpha   90.00
_cell.angle_beta   90.00
_cell.angle_gamma   90.00
#
_symmetry.space_group_name_H-M   'P 1'
#
loop_
_entity.id
_entity.type
_entity.pdbx_description
1 polymer ?
#
loop_
_entity_poly.entity_id
_entity_poly.type
_entity_poly.pdbx_seq_one_letter_code
_entity_poly.pdbx_strand_id
1 'polypeptide(L)'
;MSSQPDGLSLGQRAAAFRRSIRERLAALTSRHSRYRRLFREEDGTLTPDAAAFFAEIAKRGRVHDSSFHTDPREHARREGARELALYLMSGLELDGAKLAALTRQLREHEDD
;
A
#
# COMPACT_ATOMS: atom_id res chain seq x y z
N MET A 1 12.42 16.64 -48.32
CA MET A 1 12.49 15.56 -47.32
C MET A 1 11.66 16.00 -46.11
N SER A 2 10.74 15.14 -45.67
CA SER A 2 9.63 15.44 -44.76
C SER A 2 10.02 16.10 -43.44
N SER A 3 9.41 17.26 -43.18
CA SER A 3 9.16 17.74 -41.82
C SER A 3 7.97 16.96 -41.28
N GLN A 4 8.21 16.00 -40.39
CA GLN A 4 7.12 15.44 -39.56
C GLN A 4 6.69 16.52 -38.55
N PRO A 5 5.41 16.93 -38.51
CA PRO A 5 4.95 17.79 -37.44
C PRO A 5 4.64 16.91 -36.23
N ASP A 6 5.57 16.87 -35.26
CA ASP A 6 5.31 16.39 -33.90
C ASP A 6 4.35 17.36 -33.20
N GLY A 7 3.08 17.32 -33.58
CA GLY A 7 2.12 18.38 -33.32
C GLY A 7 0.83 17.91 -32.68
N LEU A 8 0.89 17.02 -31.69
CA LEU A 8 -0.31 16.77 -30.87
C LEU A 8 -0.77 18.09 -30.25
N SER A 9 -2.01 18.48 -30.54
CA SER A 9 -2.61 19.70 -30.01
C SER A 9 -2.68 19.63 -28.48
N LEU A 10 -2.71 20.79 -27.83
CA LEU A 10 -2.77 20.88 -26.37
C LEU A 10 -3.98 20.11 -25.80
N GLY A 11 -5.10 20.10 -26.53
CA GLY A 11 -6.29 19.30 -26.22
C GLY A 11 -6.08 17.79 -26.36
N GLN A 12 -5.35 17.34 -27.39
CA GLN A 12 -4.98 15.93 -27.57
C GLN A 12 -4.02 15.45 -26.49
N ARG A 13 -3.04 16.27 -26.09
CA ARG A 13 -2.13 15.97 -24.97
C ARG A 13 -2.88 15.86 -23.64
N ALA A 14 -3.80 16.79 -23.36
CA ALA A 14 -4.63 16.74 -22.16
C ALA A 14 -5.59 15.54 -22.14
N ALA A 15 -6.10 15.11 -23.31
CA ALA A 15 -6.91 13.90 -23.43
C ALA A 15 -6.09 12.62 -23.18
N ALA A 16 -4.89 12.53 -23.76
CA ALA A 16 -3.97 11.41 -23.55
C ALA A 16 -3.53 11.28 -22.08
N PHE A 17 -3.22 12.41 -21.43
CA PHE A 17 -2.86 12.44 -20.00
C PHE A 17 -4.02 12.01 -19.09
N ARG A 18 -5.25 12.48 -19.36
CA ARG A 18 -6.44 12.04 -18.60
C ARG A 18 -6.73 10.56 -18.78
N ARG A 19 -6.47 10.01 -19.97
CA ARG A 19 -6.62 8.59 -20.25
C ARG A 19 -5.59 7.76 -19.47
N SER A 20 -4.32 8.17 -19.48
CA SER A 20 -3.27 7.45 -18.75
C SER A 20 -3.48 7.48 -17.23
N ILE A 21 -4.01 8.59 -16.68
CA ILE A 21 -4.44 8.64 -15.27
C ILE A 21 -5.57 7.65 -15.01
N ARG A 22 -6.61 7.62 -15.85
CA ARG A 22 -7.73 6.67 -15.70
C ARG A 22 -7.28 5.22 -15.79
N GLU A 23 -6.39 4.89 -16.73
CA GLU A 23 -5.83 3.55 -16.88
C GLU A 23 -5.01 3.13 -15.66
N ARG A 24 -4.16 4.04 -15.14
CA ARG A 24 -3.42 3.81 -13.91
C ARG A 24 -4.33 3.63 -12.70
N LEU A 25 -5.37 4.45 -12.56
CA LEU A 25 -6.36 4.31 -11.50
C LEU A 25 -7.11 2.98 -11.62
N ALA A 26 -7.57 2.60 -12.81
CA ALA A 26 -8.26 1.33 -13.04
C ALA A 26 -7.37 0.12 -12.71
N ALA A 27 -6.10 0.16 -13.12
CA ALA A 27 -5.12 -0.88 -12.77
C ALA A 27 -4.88 -0.97 -11.27
N LEU A 28 -4.77 0.17 -10.59
CA LEU A 28 -4.59 0.27 -9.14
C LEU A 28 -5.83 -0.28 -8.40
N THR A 29 -7.03 0.13 -8.80
CA THR A 29 -8.30 -0.37 -8.27
C THR A 29 -8.48 -1.87 -8.50
N SER A 30 -8.13 -2.39 -9.68
CA SER A 30 -8.19 -3.84 -9.97
C SER A 30 -7.24 -4.64 -9.10
N ARG A 31 -6.02 -4.13 -8.88
CA ARG A 31 -5.03 -4.76 -8.02
C ARG A 31 -5.47 -4.73 -6.55
N HIS A 32 -5.95 -3.58 -6.07
CA HIS A 32 -6.47 -3.42 -4.72
C HIS A 32 -7.66 -4.34 -4.47
N SER A 33 -8.60 -4.44 -5.42
CA SER A 33 -9.76 -5.33 -5.33
C SER A 33 -9.35 -6.80 -5.16
N ARG A 34 -8.33 -7.26 -5.89
CA ARG A 34 -7.82 -8.64 -5.76
C ARG A 34 -7.19 -8.91 -4.40
N TYR A 35 -6.35 -8.00 -3.90
CA TYR A 35 -5.77 -8.16 -2.57
C TYR A 35 -6.81 -8.04 -1.47
N ARG A 36 -7.80 -7.15 -1.62
CA ARG A 36 -8.91 -7.01 -0.69
C ARG A 36 -9.65 -8.33 -0.50
N ARG A 37 -9.94 -9.07 -1.57
CA ARG A 37 -10.61 -10.38 -1.50
C ARG A 37 -9.81 -11.47 -0.81
N LEU A 38 -8.47 -11.35 -0.76
CA LEU A 38 -7.61 -12.37 -0.15
C LEU A 38 -7.45 -12.16 1.36
N PHE A 39 -7.54 -10.91 1.82
CA PHE A 39 -7.18 -10.55 3.19
C PHE A 39 -8.34 -9.95 3.98
N ARG A 40 -9.46 -9.62 3.33
CA ARG A 40 -10.61 -8.98 3.96
C ARG A 40 -11.89 -9.80 3.80
N GLU A 41 -12.70 -9.75 4.85
CA GLU A 41 -14.06 -10.25 4.89
C GLU A 41 -14.99 -9.38 4.01
N GLU A 42 -16.22 -9.84 3.79
CA GLU A 42 -17.23 -9.12 2.98
C GLU A 42 -17.54 -7.73 3.53
N ASP A 43 -17.49 -7.56 4.85
CA ASP A 43 -17.70 -6.28 5.55
C ASP A 43 -16.50 -5.31 5.40
N GLY A 44 -15.40 -5.76 4.79
CA GLY A 44 -14.19 -4.98 4.58
C GLY A 44 -13.25 -4.92 5.80
N THR A 45 -13.47 -5.68 6.85
CA THR A 45 -12.50 -5.92 7.92
C THR A 45 -11.40 -6.88 7.44
N LEU A 46 -10.21 -6.85 8.05
CA LEU A 46 -9.20 -7.88 7.77
C LEU A 46 -9.62 -9.17 8.48
N THR A 47 -9.40 -10.32 7.83
CA THR A 47 -9.51 -11.62 8.51
C THR A 47 -8.52 -11.66 9.69
N PRO A 48 -8.79 -12.40 10.78
CA PRO A 48 -7.88 -12.52 11.92
C PRO A 48 -6.45 -12.92 11.53
N ASP A 49 -6.29 -13.92 10.67
CA ASP A 49 -4.98 -14.38 10.19
C ASP A 49 -4.25 -13.32 9.38
N ALA A 50 -4.97 -12.59 8.52
CA ALA A 50 -4.41 -11.46 7.79
C ALA A 50 -3.94 -10.35 8.74
N ALA A 51 -4.73 -10.03 9.77
CA ALA A 51 -4.35 -9.03 10.76
C ALA A 51 -3.10 -9.45 11.54
N ALA A 52 -2.99 -10.71 11.97
CA ALA A 52 -1.79 -11.23 12.61
C ALA A 52 -0.56 -11.17 11.69
N PHE A 53 -0.71 -11.61 10.43
CA PHE A 53 0.34 -11.56 9.43
C PHE A 53 0.84 -10.13 9.15
N PHE A 54 -0.06 -9.16 8.99
CA PHE A 54 0.33 -7.77 8.76
C PHE A 54 0.94 -7.11 10.00
N ALA A 55 0.54 -7.51 11.21
CA ALA A 55 1.18 -7.08 12.44
C ALA A 55 2.65 -7.56 12.51
N GLU A 56 2.93 -8.80 12.10
CA GLU A 56 4.31 -9.32 12.03
C GLU A 56 5.15 -8.59 10.98
N ILE A 57 4.57 -8.34 9.79
CA ILE A 57 5.24 -7.55 8.74
C ILE A 57 5.56 -6.15 9.24
N ALA A 58 4.59 -5.47 9.87
CA ALA A 58 4.77 -4.12 10.39
C ALA A 58 5.88 -4.07 11.45
N LYS A 59 5.95 -5.08 12.33
CA LYS A 59 6.99 -5.24 13.35
C LYS A 59 8.36 -5.47 12.71
N ARG A 60 8.46 -6.38 11.74
CA ARG A 60 9.72 -6.72 11.07
C ARG A 60 10.26 -5.55 10.23
N GLY A 61 9.36 -4.83 9.56
CA GLY A 61 9.67 -3.62 8.81
C GLY A 61 9.82 -2.36 9.68
N ARG A 62 9.53 -2.45 10.99
CA ARG A 62 9.52 -1.32 11.93
C ARG A 62 8.76 -0.11 11.39
N VAL A 63 7.61 -0.36 10.77
CA VAL A 63 6.87 0.65 9.99
C VAL A 63 6.47 1.86 10.85
N HIS A 64 6.28 1.66 12.15
CA HIS A 64 5.90 2.69 13.11
C HIS A 64 7.08 3.37 13.81
N ASP A 65 8.30 2.86 13.66
CA ASP A 65 9.48 3.45 14.30
C ASP A 65 9.90 4.72 13.55
N SER A 66 10.27 5.76 14.29
CA SER A 66 10.93 6.94 13.74
C SER A 66 12.37 6.61 13.37
N SER A 67 12.78 6.94 12.15
CA SER A 67 14.16 6.78 11.69
C SER A 67 15.12 7.85 12.21
N PHE A 68 14.60 8.96 12.77
CA PHE A 68 15.39 10.14 13.15
C PHE A 68 16.51 9.87 14.16
N HIS A 69 16.35 8.86 15.01
CA HIS A 69 17.34 8.48 16.04
C HIS A 69 17.98 7.12 15.79
N THR A 70 17.73 6.52 14.62
CA THR A 70 18.27 5.18 14.31
C THR A 70 19.70 5.33 13.79
N ASP A 71 20.61 4.44 14.22
CA ASP A 71 21.95 4.34 13.63
C ASP A 71 21.80 4.16 12.09
N PRO A 72 22.43 5.02 11.27
CA PRO A 72 22.37 4.92 9.81
C PRO A 72 22.71 3.53 9.25
N ARG A 73 23.59 2.77 9.93
CA ARG A 73 23.94 1.41 9.53
C ARG A 73 22.84 0.39 9.83
N GLU A 74 22.15 0.55 10.96
CA GLU A 74 20.95 -0.26 11.25
C GLU A 74 19.81 0.11 10.30
N HIS A 75 19.65 1.39 10.00
CA HIS A 75 18.65 1.88 9.06
C HIS A 75 18.85 1.28 7.66
N ALA A 76 20.06 1.38 7.11
CA ALA A 76 20.40 0.84 5.79
C ALA A 76 20.17 -0.68 5.67
N ARG A 77 20.41 -1.45 6.74
CA ARG A 77 20.13 -2.91 6.75
C ARG A 77 18.64 -3.23 6.74
N ARG A 78 17.81 -2.31 7.23
CA ARG A 78 16.37 -2.51 7.42
C ARG A 78 15.53 -1.85 6.33
N GLU A 79 16.12 -0.95 5.53
CA GLU A 79 15.41 -0.16 4.52
C GLU A 79 14.59 -1.02 3.56
N GLY A 80 15.18 -2.08 3.00
CA GLY A 80 14.48 -2.97 2.07
C GLY A 80 13.30 -3.71 2.72
N ALA A 81 13.42 -4.10 4.00
CA ALA A 81 12.33 -4.74 4.72
C ALA A 81 11.22 -3.73 5.05
N ARG A 82 11.59 -2.50 5.40
CA ARG A 82 10.65 -1.41 5.67
C ARG A 82 9.90 -0.98 4.42
N GLU A 83 10.60 -0.83 3.30
CA GLU A 83 10.02 -0.48 2.00
C GLU A 83 9.02 -1.54 1.54
N LEU A 84 9.39 -2.83 1.63
CA LEU A 84 8.47 -3.93 1.30
C LEU A 84 7.24 -3.94 2.21
N ALA A 85 7.41 -3.74 3.51
CA ALA A 85 6.30 -3.69 4.45
C ALA A 85 5.34 -2.54 4.11
N LEU A 86 5.87 -1.33 3.89
CA LEU A 86 5.10 -0.16 3.48
C LEU A 86 4.37 -0.38 2.14
N TYR A 87 5.03 -1.02 1.17
CA TYR A 87 4.44 -1.35 -0.12
C TYR A 87 3.24 -2.29 0.01
N LEU A 88 3.36 -3.34 0.82
CA LEU A 88 2.28 -4.31 1.07
C LEU A 88 1.10 -3.65 1.80
N MET A 89 1.37 -2.85 2.83
CA MET A 89 0.34 -2.16 3.61
C MET A 89 -0.39 -1.10 2.77
N SER A 90 0.34 -0.35 1.93
CA SER A 90 -0.22 0.60 0.98
C SER A 90 -1.14 -0.06 -0.03
N GLY A 91 -0.74 -1.21 -0.59
CA GLY A 91 -1.58 -1.99 -1.51
C GLY A 91 -2.88 -2.52 -0.91
N LEU A 92 -3.00 -2.50 0.42
CA LEU A 92 -4.17 -2.93 1.19
C LEU A 92 -4.90 -1.78 1.88
N GLU A 93 -4.44 -0.54 1.69
CA GLU A 93 -4.99 0.65 2.34
C GLU A 93 -5.00 0.52 3.88
N LEU A 94 -3.99 -0.15 4.42
CA LEU A 94 -3.75 -0.30 5.85
C LEU A 94 -2.84 0.84 6.32
N ASP A 95 -3.38 1.70 7.17
CA ASP A 95 -2.61 2.70 7.91
C ASP A 95 -2.37 2.22 9.35
N GLY A 96 -1.53 2.94 10.09
CA GLY A 96 -1.21 2.60 11.47
C GLY A 96 -2.41 2.63 12.42
N ALA A 97 -3.43 3.45 12.14
CA ALA A 97 -4.63 3.51 12.97
C ALA A 97 -5.53 2.28 12.76
N LYS A 98 -5.68 1.84 11.51
CA LYS A 98 -6.43 0.63 11.15
C LYS A 98 -5.78 -0.62 11.72
N LEU A 99 -4.45 -0.71 11.69
CA LEU A 99 -3.73 -1.82 12.33
C LEU A 99 -3.86 -1.80 13.84
N ALA A 100 -3.75 -0.64 14.49
CA ALA A 100 -3.94 -0.53 15.94
C ALA A 100 -5.38 -0.84 16.38
N ALA A 101 -6.38 -0.56 15.53
CA ALA A 101 -7.76 -0.98 15.77
C ALA A 101 -7.91 -2.50 15.66
N LEU A 102 -7.33 -3.13 14.64
CA LEU A 102 -7.34 -4.57 14.45
C LEU A 102 -6.59 -5.34 15.55
N THR A 103 -5.43 -4.85 15.98
CA THR A 103 -4.68 -5.45 17.09
C THR A 103 -5.46 -5.38 18.41
N ARG A 104 -6.30 -4.36 18.61
CA ARG A 104 -7.19 -4.28 19.79
C ARG A 104 -8.33 -5.30 19.69
N GLN A 105 -9.00 -5.37 18.55
CA GLN A 105 -10.07 -6.34 18.31
C GLN A 105 -9.60 -7.79 18.46
N LEU A 106 -8.39 -8.11 17.99
CA LEU A 106 -7.81 -9.44 18.18
C LEU A 106 -7.58 -9.78 19.65
N ARG A 107 -7.07 -8.84 20.45
CA ARG A 107 -6.87 -9.06 21.89
C ARG A 107 -8.18 -9.26 22.63
N GLU A 108 -9.21 -8.49 22.27
CA GLU A 108 -10.55 -8.62 22.85
C GLU A 108 -11.20 -9.98 22.53
N HIS A 109 -10.85 -10.61 21.41
CA HIS A 109 -11.34 -11.94 21.02
C HIS A 109 -10.49 -13.12 21.52
N GLU A 110 -9.26 -12.89 21.97
CA GLU A 110 -8.41 -13.94 22.58
C GLU A 110 -8.70 -14.14 24.08
N ASP A 111 -9.36 -13.18 24.72
CA ASP A 111 -9.71 -13.18 26.15
C ASP A 111 -11.12 -13.76 26.45
N ASP A 112 -11.88 -14.15 25.41
CA ASP A 112 -13.20 -14.84 25.48
C ASP A 112 -13.07 -16.35 25.22
#